data_AF-A0A2T7NP50-F1
#
_entry.id   AF-A0A2T7NP50-F1
#
_cell.length_a   1.000
_cell.length_b   1.000
_cell.length_c   1.000
_cell.angle_alpha   90.00
_cell.angle_beta   90.00
_cell.angle_gamma   90.00
#
_symmetry.space_group_name_H-M   'P 1'
#
loop_
_entity.id
_entity.type
_entity.pdbx_description
1 polymer ?
#
loop_
_entity_poly.entity_id
_entity_poly.type
_entity_poly.pdbx_seq_one_letter_code
_entity_poly.pdbx_strand_id
1 'polypeptide(L)'
;MLHEATMCLLTAYATHRTLVLTANGWKFAPSTWDTFMMPLSSTCTTNDTRDMHPKNQTASDRVVELKTLIGEWNHSPAKFRPLAIPADLAKRLKAFHGDPPAWWVGQLVSFLLRPQPHLQQTIQTQGEKMKFKRPIVGIQIRRTDKINNEAALHSLEEYMKHVEEYYDLRQQHEDIKERRVFVATDDPSVTTEFPKKYPHYNISWVEGSANTASMKSRFSKDGLSTVIVDLHFLSMCDFVICRAVYELLQTRHGDASMKVYSLDSSVYYLTYYDIHYLRAVSNHEARFVGELSFQVGDYIDIESYLFSDKSRVLAGNLRNGSTFGINRRTGKRGLFPSYKAVDEIVEENMGAYD
;
A
#
# COMPACT_ATOMS: atom_id res chain seq x y z
N MET A 1 -5.04 11.05 -0.82
CA MET A 1 -6.37 10.97 -0.18
C MET A 1 -6.39 9.86 0.86
N LEU A 2 -6.52 8.57 0.51
CA LEU A 2 -6.55 7.51 1.55
C LEU A 2 -5.30 7.50 2.43
N HIS A 3 -4.11 7.42 1.84
CA HIS A 3 -2.84 7.45 2.59
C HIS A 3 -2.62 8.75 3.37
N GLU A 4 -3.19 9.85 2.92
CA GLU A 4 -3.15 11.13 3.66
C GLU A 4 -4.05 11.07 4.90
N ALA A 5 -5.26 10.53 4.78
CA ALA A 5 -6.14 10.27 5.91
C ALA A 5 -5.50 9.27 6.90
N THR A 6 -4.79 8.26 6.38
CA THR A 6 -4.02 7.31 7.21
C THR A 6 -2.94 8.02 8.01
N MET A 7 -2.18 8.94 7.42
CA MET A 7 -1.18 9.74 8.12
C MET A 7 -1.80 10.66 9.17
N CYS A 8 -2.96 11.27 8.88
CA CYS A 8 -3.71 12.05 9.87
C CYS A 8 -4.17 11.18 11.04
N LEU A 9 -4.67 9.96 10.76
CA LEU A 9 -5.11 9.03 11.81
C LEU A 9 -3.94 8.54 12.66
N LEU A 10 -2.81 8.22 12.05
CA LEU A 10 -1.58 7.87 12.77
C LEU A 10 -1.12 9.00 13.69
N THR A 11 -1.12 10.25 13.18
CA THR A 11 -0.74 11.42 13.97
C THR A 11 -1.70 11.65 15.13
N ALA A 12 -3.01 11.52 14.89
CA ALA A 12 -4.03 11.62 15.91
C ALA A 12 -3.83 10.54 17.00
N TYR A 13 -3.56 9.29 16.60
CA TYR A 13 -3.23 8.19 17.50
C TYR A 13 -2.00 8.51 18.36
N ALA A 14 -0.87 8.82 17.73
CA ALA A 14 0.39 9.07 18.44
C ALA A 14 0.39 10.32 19.33
N THR A 15 -0.56 11.24 19.12
CA THR A 15 -0.70 12.47 19.94
C THR A 15 -1.89 12.42 20.89
N HIS A 16 -2.56 11.27 21.01
CA HIS A 16 -3.74 11.08 21.86
C HIS A 16 -4.89 12.06 21.55
N ARG A 17 -5.15 12.29 20.25
CA ARG A 17 -6.20 13.18 19.77
C ARG A 17 -7.24 12.41 18.97
N THR A 18 -8.50 12.82 19.08
CA THR A 18 -9.56 12.32 18.19
C THR A 18 -9.40 12.93 16.81
N LEU A 19 -9.33 12.10 15.77
CA LEU A 19 -9.32 12.58 14.39
C LEU A 19 -10.74 13.05 13.98
N VAL A 20 -10.85 14.32 13.62
CA VAL A 20 -12.01 14.86 12.88
C VAL A 20 -11.57 15.06 11.44
N LEU A 21 -12.03 14.19 10.54
CA LEU A 21 -11.66 14.23 9.12
C LEU A 21 -12.59 15.17 8.36
N THR A 22 -12.02 16.14 7.64
CA THR A 22 -12.76 16.94 6.66
C THR A 22 -12.29 16.56 5.26
N ALA A 23 -13.20 16.10 4.40
CA ALA A 23 -12.90 15.72 3.01
C ALA A 23 -13.01 16.91 2.03
N ASN A 24 -13.04 18.14 2.56
CA ASN A 24 -13.07 19.35 1.76
C ASN A 24 -11.79 19.46 0.93
N GLY A 25 -11.89 19.69 -0.38
CA GLY A 25 -10.75 19.80 -1.29
C GLY A 25 -10.20 18.48 -1.84
N TRP A 26 -10.78 17.34 -1.47
CA TRP A 26 -10.53 16.09 -2.20
C TRP A 26 -11.09 16.18 -3.63
N LYS A 27 -10.53 15.40 -4.57
CA LYS A 27 -11.01 15.39 -5.97
C LYS A 27 -12.43 14.83 -6.10
N PHE A 28 -12.86 14.06 -5.11
CA PHE A 28 -14.26 13.64 -4.95
C PHE A 28 -15.04 14.73 -4.21
N ALA A 29 -16.34 14.84 -4.46
CA ALA A 29 -17.18 15.76 -3.70
C ALA A 29 -17.03 15.47 -2.18
N PRO A 30 -16.98 16.48 -1.29
CA PRO A 30 -16.71 16.28 0.14
C PRO A 30 -17.65 15.26 0.82
N SER A 31 -18.91 15.19 0.41
CA SER A 31 -19.90 14.22 0.92
C SER A 31 -19.67 12.77 0.47
N THR A 32 -18.75 12.53 -0.47
CA THR A 32 -18.58 11.20 -1.08
C THR A 32 -17.91 10.23 -0.11
N TRP A 33 -17.02 10.68 0.77
CA TRP A 33 -16.41 9.80 1.78
C TRP A 33 -17.44 9.30 2.78
N ASP A 34 -18.19 10.21 3.40
CA ASP A 34 -19.24 9.90 4.39
C ASP A 34 -20.39 9.10 3.77
N THR A 35 -20.57 9.23 2.45
CA THR A 35 -21.52 8.40 1.71
C THR A 35 -21.13 6.93 1.77
N PHE A 36 -19.86 6.56 1.72
CA PHE A 36 -19.45 5.15 1.60
C PHE A 36 -18.83 4.56 2.85
N MET A 37 -18.20 5.39 3.70
CA MET A 37 -17.51 4.96 4.91
C MET A 37 -18.31 5.30 6.16
N MET A 38 -18.18 4.46 7.17
CA MET A 38 -18.69 4.72 8.51
C MET A 38 -18.01 5.95 9.12
N PRO A 39 -18.70 6.72 9.98
CA PRO A 39 -18.07 7.83 10.68
C PRO A 39 -16.89 7.33 11.54
N LEU A 40 -15.84 8.15 11.63
CA LEU A 40 -14.64 7.81 12.39
C LEU A 40 -14.89 7.77 13.91
N SER A 41 -15.89 8.50 14.38
CA SER A 41 -16.35 8.51 15.76
C SER A 41 -17.87 8.57 15.81
N SER A 42 -18.49 7.93 16.81
CA SER A 42 -19.93 8.04 17.08
C SER A 42 -20.27 9.21 18.00
N THR A 43 -19.29 9.75 18.73
CA THR A 43 -19.49 10.73 19.81
C THR A 43 -18.81 12.07 19.55
N CYS A 44 -17.80 12.11 18.67
CA CYS A 44 -17.01 13.31 18.40
C CYS A 44 -16.79 13.46 16.88
N THR A 45 -17.79 14.01 16.20
CA THR A 45 -17.80 14.22 14.75
C THR A 45 -17.79 15.70 14.35
N THR A 46 -17.98 16.60 15.31
CA THR A 46 -18.09 18.03 15.05
C THR A 46 -16.71 18.68 14.98
N ASN A 47 -16.50 19.46 13.92
CA ASN A 47 -15.31 20.30 13.77
C ASN A 47 -15.46 21.60 14.57
N ASP A 48 -15.42 21.52 15.90
CA ASP A 48 -15.46 22.69 16.77
C ASP A 48 -14.09 23.38 16.84
N THR A 49 -13.84 24.26 15.87
CA THR A 49 -12.58 24.98 15.71
C THR A 49 -12.48 26.27 16.53
N ARG A 50 -13.38 26.52 17.50
CA ARG A 50 -13.40 27.79 18.26
C ARG A 50 -12.08 28.12 18.96
N ASP A 51 -11.36 27.10 19.42
CA ASP A 51 -10.09 27.24 20.13
C ASP A 51 -8.86 27.00 19.24
N MET A 52 -9.06 26.90 17.92
CA MET A 52 -7.98 26.61 16.98
C MET A 52 -7.25 27.89 16.59
N HIS A 53 -5.95 27.97 16.85
CA HIS A 53 -5.12 29.06 16.35
C HIS A 53 -4.61 28.73 14.93
N PRO A 54 -5.01 29.44 13.87
CA PRO A 54 -4.77 29.03 12.47
C PRO A 54 -3.30 29.10 11.97
N LYS A 55 -2.36 29.55 12.81
CA LYS A 55 -0.96 29.80 12.42
C LYS A 55 0.05 29.34 13.47
N ASN A 56 -0.24 29.57 14.75
CA ASN A 56 0.62 29.19 15.86
C ASN A 56 -0.02 28.06 16.64
N GLN A 57 0.00 26.87 16.05
CA GLN A 57 -0.51 25.66 16.68
C GLN A 57 0.57 25.05 17.58
N THR A 58 0.22 24.72 18.81
CA THR A 58 1.12 24.11 19.79
C THR A 58 0.64 22.72 20.21
N ALA A 59 1.56 21.91 20.77
CA ALA A 59 1.21 20.59 21.29
C ALA A 59 0.17 20.64 22.43
N SER A 60 0.03 21.79 23.12
CA SER A 60 -0.96 22.00 24.19
C SER A 60 -2.35 22.43 23.69
N ASP A 61 -2.49 22.78 22.42
CA ASP A 61 -3.77 23.27 21.90
C ASP A 61 -4.83 22.16 21.94
N ARG A 62 -6.10 22.50 22.19
CA ARG A 62 -7.19 21.50 22.17
C ARG A 62 -7.43 20.95 20.77
N VAL A 63 -7.41 21.82 19.76
CA VAL A 63 -7.67 21.48 18.35
C VAL A 63 -6.46 21.85 17.52
N VAL A 64 -5.96 20.89 16.75
CA VAL A 64 -4.81 21.04 15.87
C VAL A 64 -5.25 20.66 14.45
N GLU A 65 -5.18 21.60 13.53
CA GLU A 65 -5.32 21.39 12.09
C GLU A 65 -4.01 20.85 11.51
N LEU A 66 -4.07 19.60 11.04
CA LEU A 66 -3.00 18.99 10.26
C LEU A 66 -3.09 19.47 8.81
N LYS A 67 -2.14 20.30 8.38
CA LYS A 67 -1.96 20.62 6.95
C LYS A 67 -1.40 19.41 6.22
N THR A 68 -1.59 19.35 4.90
CA THR A 68 -1.23 18.21 4.04
C THR A 68 0.13 17.61 4.42
N LEU A 69 0.12 16.41 5.00
CA LEU A 69 1.28 15.87 5.71
C LEU A 69 2.37 15.33 4.76
N ILE A 70 2.05 15.08 3.50
CA ILE A 70 2.97 14.37 2.59
C ILE A 70 4.23 15.21 2.30
N GLY A 71 4.13 16.54 2.15
CA GLY A 71 5.30 17.38 1.84
C GLY A 71 6.06 17.92 3.06
N GLU A 72 5.36 18.22 4.14
CA GLU A 72 5.93 18.91 5.31
C GLU A 72 6.61 17.94 6.30
N TRP A 73 6.30 16.64 6.24
CA TRP A 73 6.78 15.67 7.23
C TRP A 73 8.29 15.43 7.19
N ASN A 74 8.95 15.62 6.05
CA ASN A 74 10.42 15.48 5.98
C ASN A 74 11.18 16.43 6.90
N HIS A 75 10.55 17.54 7.28
CA HIS A 75 11.11 18.53 8.21
C HIS A 75 10.51 18.40 9.61
N SER A 76 9.59 17.45 9.83
CA SER A 76 8.98 17.21 11.12
C SER A 76 9.95 16.45 12.03
N PRO A 77 10.12 16.87 13.30
CA PRO A 77 10.89 16.09 14.28
C PRO A 77 10.15 14.82 14.74
N ALA A 78 8.89 14.63 14.33
CA ALA A 78 8.07 13.49 14.72
C ALA A 78 8.59 12.18 14.10
N LYS A 79 8.90 11.22 14.97
CA LYS A 79 9.47 9.93 14.58
C LYS A 79 8.44 8.83 14.34
N PHE A 80 7.19 9.02 14.77
CA PHE A 80 6.10 8.04 14.67
C PHE A 80 5.51 7.86 13.25
N ARG A 81 6.28 8.16 12.21
CA ARG A 81 5.86 7.98 10.80
C ARG A 81 6.20 6.58 10.30
N PRO A 82 5.50 6.05 9.29
CA PRO A 82 5.93 4.82 8.64
C PRO A 82 7.38 4.97 8.16
N LEU A 83 8.25 3.99 8.40
CA LEU A 83 7.96 2.61 8.82
C LEU A 83 7.98 2.35 10.34
N ALA A 84 7.78 3.38 11.16
CA ALA A 84 7.68 3.21 12.60
C ALA A 84 6.41 2.45 13.03
N ILE A 85 6.56 1.63 14.06
CA ILE A 85 5.48 0.90 14.73
C ILE A 85 5.42 1.23 16.23
N PRO A 86 4.28 1.04 16.89
CA PRO A 86 4.18 1.20 18.34
C PRO A 86 5.14 0.26 19.08
N ALA A 87 5.98 0.82 19.95
CA ALA A 87 7.03 0.08 20.67
C ALA A 87 6.47 -1.04 21.56
N ASP A 88 5.29 -0.85 22.14
CA ASP A 88 4.56 -1.83 22.94
C ASP A 88 4.12 -3.07 22.12
N LEU A 89 3.82 -2.87 20.83
CA LEU A 89 3.45 -3.95 19.90
C LEU A 89 4.66 -4.57 19.20
N ALA A 90 5.79 -3.87 19.14
CA ALA A 90 6.92 -4.20 18.29
C ALA A 90 7.44 -5.63 18.49
N LYS A 91 7.65 -6.06 19.74
CA LYS A 91 8.12 -7.42 20.05
C LYS A 91 7.18 -8.50 19.51
N ARG A 92 5.87 -8.28 19.64
CA ARG A 92 4.86 -9.24 19.15
C ARG A 92 4.84 -9.24 17.63
N LEU A 93 4.74 -8.06 17.02
CA LEU A 93 4.67 -7.92 15.57
C LEU A 93 5.88 -8.53 14.85
N LYS A 94 7.09 -8.25 15.32
CA LYS A 94 8.33 -8.83 14.79
C LYS A 94 8.39 -10.36 14.89
N ALA A 95 7.63 -10.97 15.81
CA ALA A 95 7.59 -12.41 15.98
C ALA A 95 6.58 -13.11 15.06
N PHE A 96 5.52 -12.43 14.61
CA PHE A 96 4.43 -13.07 13.85
C PHE A 96 4.25 -12.57 12.43
N HIS A 97 4.86 -11.44 12.05
CA HIS A 97 4.62 -10.79 10.77
C HIS A 97 5.92 -10.44 10.06
N GLY A 98 6.06 -10.81 8.78
CA GLY A 98 7.25 -10.51 7.98
C GLY A 98 7.45 -9.03 7.64
N ASP A 99 6.39 -8.22 7.73
CA ASP A 99 6.45 -6.75 7.54
C ASP A 99 5.59 -6.02 8.59
N PRO A 100 6.10 -5.84 9.83
CA PRO A 100 5.37 -5.16 10.91
C PRO A 100 4.86 -3.76 10.58
N PRO A 101 5.62 -2.89 9.88
CA PRO A 101 5.13 -1.57 9.47
C PRO A 101 3.89 -1.64 8.58
N ALA A 102 3.87 -2.50 7.56
CA ALA A 102 2.71 -2.65 6.68
C ALA A 102 1.49 -3.16 7.43
N TRP A 103 1.68 -4.06 8.40
CA TRP A 103 0.59 -4.53 9.27
C TRP A 103 -0.02 -3.39 10.09
N TRP A 104 0.83 -2.56 10.70
CA TRP A 104 0.39 -1.43 11.53
C TRP A 104 -0.42 -0.43 10.71
N VAL A 105 0.10 -0.02 9.55
CA VAL A 105 -0.62 0.85 8.62
C VAL A 105 -1.92 0.19 8.14
N GLY A 106 -1.90 -1.12 7.91
CA GLY A 106 -3.09 -1.92 7.56
C GLY A 106 -4.24 -1.77 8.55
N GLN A 107 -3.96 -1.72 9.86
CA GLN A 107 -4.98 -1.49 10.88
C GLN A 107 -5.67 -0.13 10.71
N LEU A 108 -4.89 0.92 10.47
CA LEU A 108 -5.40 2.28 10.26
C LEU A 108 -6.22 2.39 8.98
N VAL A 109 -5.71 1.82 7.88
CA VAL A 109 -6.42 1.78 6.59
C VAL A 109 -7.74 1.01 6.71
N SER A 110 -7.72 -0.14 7.39
CA SER A 110 -8.93 -0.94 7.62
C SER A 110 -9.97 -0.22 8.48
N PHE A 111 -9.55 0.57 9.47
CA PHE A 111 -10.47 1.38 10.27
C PHE A 111 -11.13 2.50 9.46
N LEU A 112 -10.35 3.18 8.61
CA LEU A 112 -10.84 4.23 7.72
C LEU A 112 -11.83 3.71 6.67
N LEU A 113 -11.62 2.48 6.18
CA LEU A 113 -12.42 1.87 5.12
C LEU A 113 -13.58 0.99 5.62
N ARG A 114 -14.05 1.21 6.85
CA ARG A 114 -15.26 0.52 7.36
C ARG A 114 -16.47 0.92 6.50
N PRO A 115 -17.10 0.00 5.76
CA PRO A 115 -18.12 0.35 4.81
C PRO A 115 -19.45 0.67 5.49
N GLN A 116 -20.20 1.60 4.91
CA GLN A 116 -21.62 1.80 5.22
C GLN A 116 -22.44 0.57 4.76
N PRO A 117 -23.63 0.32 5.35
CA PRO A 117 -24.43 -0.88 5.06
C PRO A 117 -24.75 -1.10 3.57
N HIS A 118 -25.07 -0.05 2.82
CA HIS A 118 -25.37 -0.17 1.38
C HIS A 118 -24.13 -0.51 0.53
N LEU A 119 -22.94 -0.02 0.92
CA LEU A 119 -21.69 -0.42 0.26
C LEU A 119 -21.37 -1.88 0.58
N GLN A 120 -21.59 -2.33 1.82
CA GLN A 120 -21.45 -3.73 2.20
C GLN A 120 -22.38 -4.64 1.37
N GLN A 121 -23.63 -4.22 1.15
CA GLN A 121 -24.57 -4.94 0.28
C GLN A 121 -24.09 -4.98 -1.18
N THR A 122 -23.49 -3.89 -1.67
CA THR A 122 -22.93 -3.80 -3.02
C THR A 122 -21.76 -4.79 -3.18
N ILE A 123 -20.86 -4.84 -2.19
CA ILE A 123 -19.75 -5.80 -2.13
C ILE A 123 -20.30 -7.24 -2.19
N GLN A 124 -21.28 -7.57 -1.34
CA GLN A 124 -21.87 -8.91 -1.32
C GLN A 124 -22.48 -9.28 -2.68
N THR A 125 -23.28 -8.38 -3.25
CA THR A 125 -23.95 -8.59 -4.55
C THR A 125 -22.94 -8.85 -5.67
N GLN A 126 -21.85 -8.07 -5.72
CA GLN A 126 -20.80 -8.26 -6.70
C GLN A 126 -20.07 -9.59 -6.51
N GLY A 127 -19.78 -9.96 -5.25
CA GLY A 127 -19.17 -11.25 -4.91
C GLY A 127 -19.98 -12.44 -5.36
N GLU A 128 -21.30 -12.40 -5.16
CA GLU A 128 -22.24 -13.44 -5.61
C GLU A 128 -22.31 -13.52 -7.14
N LYS A 129 -22.44 -12.38 -7.83
CA LYS A 129 -22.49 -12.30 -9.30
C LYS A 129 -21.26 -12.92 -9.96
N MET A 130 -20.07 -12.58 -9.46
CA MET A 130 -18.82 -13.10 -10.00
C MET A 130 -18.45 -14.48 -9.45
N LYS A 131 -19.25 -15.04 -8.54
CA LYS A 131 -19.01 -16.32 -7.86
C LYS A 131 -17.61 -16.37 -7.24
N PHE A 132 -17.23 -15.29 -6.54
CA PHE A 132 -15.89 -15.13 -5.98
C PHE A 132 -15.51 -16.33 -5.10
N LYS A 133 -14.42 -17.01 -5.44
CA LYS A 133 -14.03 -18.26 -4.80
C LYS A 133 -12.51 -18.40 -4.77
N ARG A 134 -11.99 -18.87 -3.63
CA ARG A 134 -10.57 -19.17 -3.40
C ARG A 134 -10.26 -20.65 -3.75
N PRO A 135 -9.00 -20.98 -4.13
CA PRO A 135 -7.87 -20.07 -4.32
C PRO A 135 -8.06 -19.17 -5.54
N ILE A 136 -7.65 -17.90 -5.41
CA ILE A 136 -7.73 -16.87 -6.47
C ILE A 136 -6.56 -15.88 -6.38
N VAL A 137 -6.03 -15.49 -7.53
CA VAL A 137 -4.98 -14.46 -7.64
C VAL A 137 -5.61 -13.15 -8.09
N GLY A 138 -5.28 -12.05 -7.41
CA GLY A 138 -5.73 -10.70 -7.75
C GLY A 138 -4.71 -9.98 -8.62
N ILE A 139 -5.15 -9.29 -9.66
CA ILE A 139 -4.29 -8.47 -10.53
C ILE A 139 -4.90 -7.09 -10.67
N GLN A 140 -4.09 -6.05 -10.47
CA GLN A 140 -4.48 -4.69 -10.84
C GLN A 140 -3.76 -4.27 -12.12
N ILE A 141 -4.50 -4.10 -13.20
CA ILE A 141 -3.96 -3.67 -14.49
C ILE A 141 -4.33 -2.20 -14.70
N ARG A 142 -3.33 -1.32 -14.68
CA ARG A 142 -3.53 0.12 -14.85
C ARG A 142 -2.92 0.62 -16.16
N ARG A 143 -3.76 0.96 -17.15
CA ARG A 143 -3.36 1.31 -18.52
C ARG A 143 -3.80 2.71 -18.98
N THR A 144 -4.59 3.49 -18.23
CA THR A 144 -5.05 4.80 -18.72
C THR A 144 -4.06 5.93 -18.41
N ASP A 145 -4.26 6.65 -17.30
CA ASP A 145 -3.60 7.91 -16.96
C ASP A 145 -2.14 7.77 -16.52
N LYS A 146 -1.71 6.54 -16.24
CA LYS A 146 -0.38 6.20 -15.74
C LYS A 146 0.65 5.99 -16.83
N ILE A 147 0.24 5.71 -18.07
CA ILE A 147 1.18 5.47 -19.18
C ILE A 147 1.83 6.81 -19.55
N ASN A 148 3.16 6.85 -19.57
CA ASN A 148 4.04 8.01 -19.87
C ASN A 148 4.18 9.08 -18.78
N ASN A 149 3.26 9.12 -17.82
CA ASN A 149 3.47 9.79 -16.55
C ASN A 149 3.93 8.71 -15.57
N GLU A 150 3.12 8.24 -14.63
CA GLU A 150 3.56 7.59 -13.37
C GLU A 150 4.11 6.13 -13.43
N ALA A 151 3.86 5.35 -14.49
CA ALA A 151 4.33 3.95 -14.61
C ALA A 151 4.55 3.52 -16.06
N ALA A 152 5.23 2.39 -16.29
CA ALA A 152 5.30 1.82 -17.63
C ALA A 152 4.08 0.95 -17.95
N LEU A 153 3.80 0.82 -19.24
CA LEU A 153 2.84 -0.15 -19.73
C LEU A 153 3.42 -1.56 -19.54
N HIS A 154 2.74 -2.37 -18.73
CA HIS A 154 3.05 -3.77 -18.52
C HIS A 154 2.09 -4.64 -19.33
N SER A 155 2.64 -5.61 -20.07
CA SER A 155 1.86 -6.59 -20.84
C SER A 155 1.09 -7.55 -19.93
N LEU A 156 0.03 -8.20 -20.42
CA LEU A 156 -0.69 -9.21 -19.61
C LEU A 156 0.22 -10.38 -19.22
N GLU A 157 1.15 -10.75 -20.09
CA GLU A 157 2.15 -11.80 -19.88
C GLU A 157 3.04 -11.53 -18.67
N GLU A 158 3.42 -10.28 -18.43
CA GLU A 158 4.24 -9.93 -17.26
C GLU A 158 3.50 -10.18 -15.95
N TYR A 159 2.20 -9.86 -15.90
CA TYR A 159 1.37 -10.24 -14.75
C TYR A 159 1.22 -11.77 -14.69
N MET A 160 0.85 -12.39 -15.80
CA MET A 160 0.49 -13.81 -15.83
C MET A 160 1.65 -14.74 -15.54
N LYS A 161 2.89 -14.36 -15.84
CA LYS A 161 4.08 -15.08 -15.38
C LYS A 161 4.04 -15.37 -13.87
N HIS A 162 3.73 -14.36 -13.07
CA HIS A 162 3.68 -14.50 -11.61
C HIS A 162 2.42 -15.22 -11.12
N VAL A 163 1.32 -15.13 -11.87
CA VAL A 163 0.11 -15.92 -11.61
C VAL A 163 0.38 -17.41 -11.82
N GLU A 164 1.03 -17.75 -12.93
CA GLU A 164 1.42 -19.12 -13.27
C GLU A 164 2.37 -19.69 -12.24
N GLU A 165 3.45 -18.97 -11.91
CA GLU A 165 4.42 -19.35 -10.86
C GLU A 165 3.71 -19.63 -9.52
N TYR A 166 2.79 -18.77 -9.10
CA TYR A 166 2.02 -18.96 -7.87
C TYR A 166 1.19 -20.26 -7.89
N TYR A 167 0.45 -20.49 -8.99
CA TYR A 167 -0.39 -21.69 -9.09
C TYR A 167 0.44 -22.96 -9.21
N ASP A 168 1.52 -22.93 -9.97
CA ASP A 168 2.44 -24.07 -10.13
C ASP A 168 3.03 -24.49 -8.79
N LEU A 169 3.49 -23.54 -7.96
CA LEU A 169 3.98 -23.82 -6.62
C LEU A 169 2.88 -24.36 -5.71
N ARG A 170 1.70 -23.75 -5.73
CA ARG A 170 0.59 -24.15 -4.85
C ARG A 170 0.05 -25.54 -5.20
N GLN A 171 0.02 -25.89 -6.50
CA GLN A 171 -0.43 -27.19 -6.98
C GLN A 171 0.50 -28.35 -6.62
N GLN A 172 1.72 -28.08 -6.17
CA GLN A 172 2.59 -29.12 -5.60
C GLN A 172 2.05 -29.68 -4.27
N HIS A 173 1.17 -28.93 -3.60
CA HIS A 173 0.65 -29.27 -2.27
C HIS A 173 -0.88 -29.29 -2.18
N GLU A 174 -1.59 -28.71 -3.16
CA GLU A 174 -3.05 -28.62 -3.20
C GLU A 174 -3.62 -29.06 -4.56
N ASP A 175 -4.74 -29.78 -4.54
CA ASP A 175 -5.47 -30.16 -5.76
C ASP A 175 -6.34 -29.01 -6.28
N ILE A 176 -5.73 -28.12 -7.07
CA ILE A 176 -6.43 -26.97 -7.67
C ILE A 176 -7.08 -27.37 -8.99
N LYS A 177 -8.41 -27.55 -8.97
CA LYS A 177 -9.20 -27.92 -10.15
C LYS A 177 -9.37 -26.81 -11.19
N GLU A 178 -9.23 -25.56 -10.76
CA GLU A 178 -9.49 -24.40 -11.61
C GLU A 178 -8.64 -23.22 -11.11
N ARG A 179 -7.83 -22.66 -12.01
CA ARG A 179 -7.03 -21.45 -11.73
C ARG A 179 -7.91 -20.22 -11.93
N ARG A 180 -8.06 -19.41 -10.88
CA ARG A 180 -8.91 -18.23 -10.86
C ARG A 180 -8.09 -16.95 -10.83
N VAL A 181 -8.55 -15.93 -11.56
CA VAL A 181 -7.95 -14.60 -11.55
C VAL A 181 -9.03 -13.55 -11.35
N PHE A 182 -8.90 -12.74 -10.31
CA PHE A 182 -9.68 -11.53 -10.15
C PHE A 182 -8.93 -10.35 -10.77
N VAL A 183 -9.58 -9.61 -11.65
CA VAL A 183 -8.99 -8.48 -12.38
C VAL A 183 -9.67 -7.18 -11.98
N ALA A 184 -8.88 -6.25 -11.47
CA ALA A 184 -9.24 -4.84 -11.34
C ALA A 184 -8.50 -4.04 -12.41
N THR A 185 -9.21 -3.24 -13.21
CA THR A 185 -8.60 -2.48 -14.29
C THR A 185 -9.35 -1.20 -14.61
N ASP A 186 -8.62 -0.20 -15.08
CA ASP A 186 -9.16 1.06 -15.59
C ASP A 186 -9.32 1.07 -17.12
N ASP A 187 -9.00 -0.04 -17.80
CA ASP A 187 -9.05 -0.20 -19.25
C ASP A 187 -10.07 -1.27 -19.66
N PRO A 188 -11.22 -0.87 -20.24
CA PRO A 188 -12.25 -1.79 -20.70
C PRO A 188 -11.76 -2.83 -21.71
N SER A 189 -10.71 -2.54 -22.50
CA SER A 189 -10.20 -3.47 -23.50
C SER A 189 -9.69 -4.78 -22.89
N VAL A 190 -9.19 -4.74 -21.64
CA VAL A 190 -8.71 -5.90 -20.89
C VAL A 190 -9.80 -6.96 -20.73
N THR A 191 -11.06 -6.55 -20.55
CA THR A 191 -12.21 -7.48 -20.42
C THR A 191 -12.45 -8.31 -21.69
N THR A 192 -11.95 -7.85 -22.84
CA THR A 192 -12.04 -8.57 -24.12
C THR A 192 -10.74 -9.30 -24.49
N GLU A 193 -9.59 -8.76 -24.09
CA GLU A 193 -8.26 -9.31 -24.39
C GLU A 193 -7.95 -10.53 -23.51
N PHE A 194 -8.19 -10.40 -22.19
CA PHE A 194 -7.76 -11.39 -21.20
C PHE A 194 -8.39 -12.77 -21.44
N PRO A 195 -9.72 -12.90 -21.63
CA PRO A 195 -10.33 -14.22 -21.85
C PRO A 195 -9.89 -14.87 -23.18
N LYS A 196 -9.53 -14.08 -24.19
CA LYS A 196 -9.03 -14.62 -25.47
C LYS A 196 -7.63 -15.22 -25.32
N LYS A 197 -6.79 -14.58 -24.51
CA LYS A 197 -5.38 -14.96 -24.33
C LYS A 197 -5.19 -16.07 -23.31
N TYR A 198 -6.03 -16.09 -22.28
CA TYR A 198 -5.98 -17.08 -21.19
C TYR A 198 -7.32 -17.80 -21.02
N PRO A 199 -7.80 -18.53 -22.06
CA PRO A 199 -9.14 -19.15 -22.04
C PRO A 199 -9.31 -20.27 -21.01
N HIS A 200 -8.20 -20.78 -20.46
CA HIS A 200 -8.17 -21.86 -19.47
C HIS A 200 -8.21 -21.34 -18.01
N TYR A 201 -8.15 -20.02 -17.81
CA TYR A 201 -8.33 -19.40 -16.51
C TYR A 201 -9.79 -18.97 -16.31
N ASN A 202 -10.29 -19.14 -15.09
CA ASN A 202 -11.56 -18.54 -14.69
C ASN A 202 -11.31 -17.10 -14.25
N ILE A 203 -11.67 -16.16 -15.11
CA ILE A 203 -11.39 -14.74 -14.94
C ILE A 203 -12.67 -14.03 -14.48
N SER A 204 -12.55 -13.25 -13.42
CA SER A 204 -13.64 -12.45 -12.87
C SER A 204 -13.22 -10.99 -12.64
N TRP A 205 -14.20 -10.10 -12.64
CA TRP A 205 -14.04 -8.67 -12.36
C TRP A 205 -15.35 -8.11 -11.81
N VAL A 206 -15.30 -6.92 -11.21
CA VAL A 206 -16.50 -6.20 -10.78
C VAL A 206 -17.23 -5.66 -12.02
N GLU A 207 -18.52 -5.95 -12.12
CA GLU A 207 -19.34 -5.57 -13.28
C GLU A 207 -19.36 -4.04 -13.44
N GLY A 208 -19.03 -3.56 -14.65
CA GLY A 208 -18.98 -2.13 -14.96
C GLY A 208 -17.70 -1.41 -14.50
N SER A 209 -16.81 -2.07 -13.75
CA SER A 209 -15.68 -1.39 -13.10
C SER A 209 -14.73 -0.69 -14.07
N ALA A 210 -14.33 -1.37 -15.15
CA ALA A 210 -13.38 -0.80 -16.10
C ALA A 210 -13.88 0.50 -16.77
N ASN A 211 -15.20 0.65 -16.92
CA ASN A 211 -15.79 1.85 -17.50
C ASN A 211 -15.87 3.00 -16.48
N THR A 212 -16.22 2.71 -15.23
CA THR A 212 -16.35 3.70 -14.15
C THR A 212 -15.00 4.14 -13.58
N ALA A 213 -13.98 3.30 -13.66
CA ALA A 213 -12.60 3.59 -13.27
C ALA A 213 -11.82 4.43 -14.31
N SER A 214 -12.38 4.61 -15.51
CA SER A 214 -11.75 5.43 -16.56
C SER A 214 -11.62 6.90 -16.15
N MET A 215 -10.69 7.63 -16.78
CA MET A 215 -10.45 9.06 -16.48
C MET A 215 -11.70 9.94 -16.52
N LYS A 216 -12.72 9.56 -17.30
CA LYS A 216 -13.95 10.34 -17.49
C LYS A 216 -14.90 10.27 -16.29
N SER A 217 -14.87 9.19 -15.53
CA SER A 217 -15.89 8.85 -14.52
C SER A 217 -15.30 8.52 -13.14
N ARG A 218 -13.97 8.37 -13.02
CA ARG A 218 -13.30 7.93 -11.80
C ARG A 218 -13.48 8.82 -10.56
N PHE A 219 -13.82 10.11 -10.74
CA PHE A 219 -14.08 11.04 -9.64
C PHE A 219 -15.57 11.21 -9.31
N SER A 220 -16.42 10.35 -9.87
CA SER A 220 -17.84 10.27 -9.53
C SER A 220 -18.08 9.41 -8.29
N LYS A 221 -19.30 9.48 -7.74
CA LYS A 221 -19.78 8.60 -6.68
C LYS A 221 -19.66 7.13 -7.07
N ASP A 222 -20.06 6.77 -8.29
CA ASP A 222 -20.01 5.40 -8.79
C ASP A 222 -18.57 4.93 -9.03
N GLY A 223 -17.71 5.83 -9.50
CA GLY A 223 -16.27 5.59 -9.64
C GLY A 223 -15.61 5.25 -8.30
N LEU A 224 -15.90 6.01 -7.25
CA LEU A 224 -15.37 5.73 -5.91
C LEU A 224 -15.89 4.39 -5.36
N SER A 225 -17.22 4.16 -5.44
CA SER A 225 -17.82 2.88 -5.04
C SER A 225 -17.12 1.70 -5.69
N THR A 226 -16.95 1.77 -7.01
CA THR A 226 -16.32 0.72 -7.80
C THR A 226 -14.88 0.45 -7.35
N VAL A 227 -14.07 1.51 -7.21
CA VAL A 227 -12.67 1.36 -6.76
C VAL A 227 -12.60 0.73 -5.37
N ILE A 228 -13.49 1.10 -4.45
CA ILE A 228 -13.52 0.49 -3.12
C ILE A 228 -13.87 -1.00 -3.19
N VAL A 229 -14.82 -1.38 -4.05
CA VAL A 229 -15.20 -2.79 -4.26
C VAL A 229 -14.04 -3.58 -4.89
N ASP A 230 -13.32 -3.01 -5.87
CA ASP A 230 -12.11 -3.63 -6.43
C ASP A 230 -11.02 -3.83 -5.39
N LEU A 231 -10.73 -2.80 -4.57
CA LEU A 231 -9.76 -2.89 -3.48
C LEU A 231 -10.17 -3.96 -2.46
N HIS A 232 -11.46 -4.07 -2.15
CA HIS A 232 -11.98 -5.11 -1.26
C HIS A 232 -11.66 -6.51 -1.82
N PHE A 233 -12.03 -6.81 -3.06
CA PHE A 233 -11.82 -8.15 -3.62
C PHE A 233 -10.35 -8.47 -3.89
N LEU A 234 -9.55 -7.49 -4.33
CA LEU A 234 -8.09 -7.63 -4.38
C LEU A 234 -7.52 -7.99 -3.01
N SER A 235 -7.94 -7.33 -1.92
CA SER A 235 -7.47 -7.64 -0.56
C SER A 235 -7.89 -9.01 -0.03
N MET A 236 -8.89 -9.65 -0.65
CA MET A 236 -9.40 -10.98 -0.28
C MET A 236 -8.74 -12.12 -1.08
N CYS A 237 -7.93 -11.78 -2.09
CA CYS A 237 -7.23 -12.76 -2.91
C CYS A 237 -6.07 -13.43 -2.15
N ASP A 238 -5.68 -14.63 -2.57
CA ASP A 238 -4.62 -15.40 -1.92
C ASP A 238 -3.21 -14.89 -2.23
N PHE A 239 -3.06 -14.23 -3.37
CA PHE A 239 -1.86 -13.58 -3.85
C PHE A 239 -2.26 -12.41 -4.75
N VAL A 240 -1.52 -11.31 -4.71
CA VAL A 240 -1.89 -10.09 -5.44
C VAL A 240 -0.70 -9.51 -6.20
N ILE A 241 -0.91 -9.22 -7.49
CA ILE A 241 0.07 -8.53 -8.32
C ILE A 241 -0.26 -7.03 -8.37
N CYS A 242 -0.07 -6.33 -7.26
CA CYS A 242 -0.34 -4.90 -7.08
C CYS A 242 0.06 -4.43 -5.67
N ARG A 243 0.52 -3.17 -5.51
CA ARG A 243 0.79 -2.59 -4.17
C ARG A 243 -0.40 -1.91 -3.50
N ALA A 244 -1.41 -1.48 -4.26
CA ALA A 244 -2.48 -0.61 -3.77
C ALA A 244 -3.35 -1.22 -2.65
N VAL A 245 -3.30 -2.54 -2.47
CA VAL A 245 -4.02 -3.26 -1.42
C VAL A 245 -3.11 -3.90 -0.39
N TYR A 246 -1.80 -3.66 -0.45
CA TYR A 246 -0.83 -4.35 0.39
C TYR A 246 -1.14 -4.18 1.88
N GLU A 247 -1.52 -2.98 2.31
CA GLU A 247 -1.90 -2.67 3.69
C GLU A 247 -3.18 -3.41 4.11
N LEU A 248 -4.20 -3.41 3.25
CA LEU A 248 -5.46 -4.13 3.51
C LEU A 248 -5.24 -5.64 3.55
N LEU A 249 -4.35 -6.18 2.72
CA LEU A 249 -4.03 -7.61 2.68
C LEU A 249 -3.52 -8.10 4.06
N GLN A 250 -2.76 -7.26 4.78
CA GLN A 250 -2.25 -7.59 6.11
C GLN A 250 -3.35 -7.73 7.18
N THR A 251 -4.57 -7.26 6.92
CA THR A 251 -5.71 -7.41 7.84
C THR A 251 -6.64 -8.56 7.46
N ARG A 252 -6.42 -9.20 6.31
CA ARG A 252 -7.23 -10.33 5.79
C ARG A 252 -6.58 -11.71 5.99
N HIS A 253 -5.31 -11.73 6.38
CA HIS A 253 -4.54 -12.95 6.61
C HIS A 253 -3.69 -12.83 7.88
N GLY A 254 -3.13 -13.95 8.35
CA GLY A 254 -2.21 -13.95 9.50
C GLY A 254 -0.92 -13.18 9.21
N ASP A 255 -0.12 -13.68 8.26
CA ASP A 255 1.00 -12.96 7.66
C ASP A 255 0.80 -12.94 6.14
N ALA A 256 0.70 -11.73 5.58
CA ALA A 256 0.49 -11.50 4.16
C ALA A 256 1.64 -10.71 3.52
N SER A 257 2.77 -10.53 4.23
CA SER A 257 3.94 -9.78 3.76
C SER A 257 4.48 -10.33 2.43
N MET A 258 4.45 -11.66 2.27
CA MET A 258 4.92 -12.36 1.06
C MET A 258 3.80 -12.68 0.05
N LYS A 259 2.58 -12.19 0.27
CA LYS A 259 1.43 -12.47 -0.61
C LYS A 259 1.22 -11.42 -1.69
N VAL A 260 2.20 -10.53 -1.88
CA VAL A 260 2.14 -9.46 -2.86
C VAL A 260 3.34 -9.51 -3.80
N TYR A 261 3.12 -9.13 -5.05
CA TYR A 261 4.18 -8.87 -6.01
C TYR A 261 3.87 -7.59 -6.77
N SER A 262 4.82 -6.67 -6.88
CA SER A 262 4.64 -5.45 -7.69
C SER A 262 5.45 -5.53 -8.97
N LEU A 263 4.91 -5.11 -10.11
CA LEU A 263 5.73 -4.98 -11.34
C LEU A 263 6.56 -3.69 -11.35
N ASP A 264 6.16 -2.67 -10.59
CA ASP A 264 6.76 -1.34 -10.65
C ASP A 264 7.93 -1.14 -9.68
N SER A 265 7.77 -1.59 -8.44
CA SER A 265 8.76 -1.32 -7.39
C SER A 265 8.72 -2.40 -6.32
N SER A 266 9.89 -2.79 -5.86
CA SER A 266 10.08 -3.77 -4.79
C SER A 266 10.04 -3.19 -3.38
N VAL A 267 9.93 -1.86 -3.25
CA VAL A 267 9.93 -1.18 -1.95
C VAL A 267 8.50 -0.77 -1.61
N TYR A 268 8.08 -1.11 -0.40
CA TYR A 268 6.87 -0.57 0.19
C TYR A 268 7.12 0.85 0.70
N TYR A 269 6.22 1.77 0.35
CA TYR A 269 6.21 3.12 0.88
C TYR A 269 4.75 3.59 0.94
N LEU A 270 4.39 4.23 2.04
CA LEU A 270 3.08 4.89 2.20
C LEU A 270 3.09 6.26 1.53
N THR A 271 4.22 6.97 1.62
CA THR A 271 4.44 8.27 1.00
C THR A 271 5.68 8.26 0.11
N TYR A 272 5.73 9.16 -0.86
CA TYR A 272 6.89 9.33 -1.73
C TYR A 272 8.19 9.70 -0.97
N TYR A 273 8.05 10.18 0.27
CA TYR A 273 9.16 10.66 1.09
C TYR A 273 9.50 9.74 2.26
N ASP A 274 8.93 8.53 2.29
CA ASP A 274 9.29 7.55 3.30
C ASP A 274 10.75 7.15 3.09
N ILE A 275 11.51 7.20 4.17
CA ILE A 275 12.92 6.79 4.16
C ILE A 275 12.95 5.36 4.65
N HIS A 276 13.48 4.48 3.82
CA HIS A 276 13.56 3.06 4.09
C HIS A 276 15.01 2.68 4.34
N TYR A 277 15.32 2.33 5.59
CA TYR A 277 16.66 1.86 5.96
C TYR A 277 16.68 0.35 6.08
N LEU A 278 17.75 -0.26 5.59
CA LEU A 278 18.16 -1.59 6.00
C LEU A 278 19.34 -1.48 6.97
N ARG A 279 19.45 -2.45 7.86
CA ARG A 279 20.62 -2.66 8.72
C ARG A 279 21.47 -3.79 8.15
N ALA A 280 22.75 -3.51 7.93
CA ALA A 280 23.71 -4.54 7.51
C ALA A 280 23.88 -5.60 8.61
N VAL A 281 23.72 -6.87 8.25
CA VAL A 281 23.90 -8.03 9.15
C VAL A 281 25.12 -8.87 8.79
N SER A 282 25.75 -8.59 7.66
CA SER A 282 27.01 -9.22 7.22
C SER A 282 27.91 -8.17 6.59
N ASN A 283 29.22 -8.27 6.81
CA ASN A 283 30.18 -7.43 6.10
C ASN A 283 30.14 -7.70 4.58
N HIS A 284 30.43 -6.67 3.79
CA HIS A 284 30.58 -6.78 2.36
C HIS A 284 31.66 -5.83 1.83
N GLU A 285 32.56 -6.39 1.03
CA GLU A 285 33.49 -5.62 0.21
C GLU A 285 33.03 -5.65 -1.24
N ALA A 286 32.99 -4.46 -1.86
CA ALA A 286 32.66 -4.26 -3.24
C ALA A 286 33.65 -4.96 -4.18
N ARG A 287 33.15 -5.72 -5.14
CA ARG A 287 33.94 -6.43 -6.17
C ARG A 287 34.13 -5.61 -7.45
N PHE A 288 33.33 -4.56 -7.63
CA PHE A 288 33.41 -3.65 -8.78
C PHE A 288 32.94 -2.25 -8.38
N VAL A 289 33.19 -1.25 -9.24
CA VAL A 289 32.96 0.18 -8.96
C VAL A 289 31.51 0.52 -8.59
N GLY A 290 30.55 -0.28 -9.06
CA GLY A 290 29.13 -0.10 -8.80
C GLY A 290 28.58 -0.89 -7.61
N GLU A 291 29.41 -1.63 -6.87
CA GLU A 291 29.01 -2.39 -5.69
C GLU A 291 29.34 -1.60 -4.40
N LEU A 292 28.53 -1.77 -3.36
CA LEU A 292 28.58 -1.01 -2.13
C LEU A 292 29.31 -1.81 -1.04
N SER A 293 30.40 -1.26 -0.49
CA SER A 293 31.03 -1.80 0.71
C SER A 293 30.32 -1.32 1.98
N PHE A 294 30.14 -2.21 2.96
CA PHE A 294 29.58 -1.89 4.27
C PHE A 294 30.01 -2.89 5.34
N GLN A 295 29.86 -2.46 6.58
CA GLN A 295 30.14 -3.24 7.78
C GLN A 295 28.83 -3.59 8.50
N VAL A 296 28.84 -4.66 9.28
CA VAL A 296 27.73 -5.04 10.17
C VAL A 296 27.34 -3.83 11.03
N GLY A 297 26.05 -3.52 11.08
CA GLY A 297 25.49 -2.39 11.80
C GLY A 297 25.37 -1.10 10.99
N ASP A 298 25.98 -1.01 9.80
CA ASP A 298 25.78 0.14 8.91
C ASP A 298 24.30 0.26 8.50
N TYR A 299 23.79 1.49 8.51
CA TYR A 299 22.50 1.83 7.91
C TYR A 299 22.66 2.02 6.40
N ILE A 300 21.84 1.32 5.64
CA ILE A 300 21.78 1.41 4.18
C ILE A 300 20.44 2.02 3.82
N ASP A 301 20.47 3.24 3.29
CA ASP A 301 19.32 3.97 2.77
C ASP A 301 18.93 3.40 1.42
N ILE A 302 17.73 2.86 1.31
CA ILE A 302 17.24 2.29 0.07
C ILE A 302 16.65 3.42 -0.74
N GLU A 303 17.31 3.74 -1.85
CA GLU A 303 16.77 4.70 -2.79
C GLU A 303 15.45 4.15 -3.35
N SER A 304 14.37 4.76 -2.87
CA SER A 304 13.03 4.60 -3.39
C SER A 304 12.92 5.40 -4.68
N TYR A 305 12.16 4.84 -5.62
CA TYR A 305 11.95 5.39 -6.95
C TYR A 305 11.54 6.87 -6.92
N LEU A 306 12.35 7.74 -7.52
CA LEU A 306 11.90 9.09 -7.88
C LEU A 306 11.20 9.00 -9.23
N PHE A 307 9.90 9.25 -9.25
CA PHE A 307 9.07 9.18 -10.45
C PHE A 307 9.59 10.06 -11.61
N SER A 308 10.32 11.13 -11.29
CA SER A 308 10.95 12.02 -12.25
C SER A 308 12.24 11.47 -12.90
N ASP A 309 12.83 10.40 -12.37
CA ASP A 309 14.04 9.80 -12.93
C ASP A 309 13.66 8.62 -13.85
N LYS A 310 13.89 8.80 -15.15
CA LYS A 310 13.63 7.77 -16.18
C LYS A 310 14.53 6.54 -16.03
N SER A 311 15.54 6.57 -15.16
CA SER A 311 16.41 5.44 -14.89
C SER A 311 15.76 4.44 -13.92
N ARG A 312 14.76 3.70 -14.40
CA ARG A 312 14.09 2.59 -13.67
C ARG A 312 15.02 1.45 -13.22
N VAL A 313 16.32 1.54 -13.52
CA VAL A 313 17.25 0.40 -13.58
C VAL A 313 17.92 0.09 -12.24
N LEU A 314 17.98 1.04 -11.30
CA LEU A 314 18.79 0.93 -10.07
C LEU A 314 18.08 1.49 -8.82
N ALA A 315 16.84 1.09 -8.55
CA ALA A 315 16.12 1.50 -7.34
C ALA A 315 15.57 0.29 -6.58
N GLY A 316 15.74 0.28 -5.26
CA GLY A 316 15.28 -0.80 -4.40
C GLY A 316 15.92 -2.17 -4.71
N ASN A 317 15.17 -3.23 -4.41
CA ASN A 317 15.54 -4.61 -4.72
C ASN A 317 15.26 -4.92 -6.20
N LEU A 318 16.28 -5.34 -6.94
CA LEU A 318 16.21 -5.61 -8.38
C LEU A 318 15.65 -7.00 -8.72
N ARG A 319 15.29 -7.79 -7.71
CA ARG A 319 14.73 -9.15 -7.83
C ARG A 319 15.63 -10.12 -8.56
N ASN A 320 16.94 -9.87 -8.50
CA ASN A 320 18.01 -10.70 -9.05
C ASN A 320 19.06 -11.06 -7.97
N GLY A 321 18.70 -10.90 -6.70
CA GLY A 321 19.59 -11.07 -5.55
C GLY A 321 20.39 -9.82 -5.15
N SER A 322 20.23 -8.71 -5.87
CA SER A 322 20.87 -7.43 -5.55
C SER A 322 19.86 -6.33 -5.21
N THR A 323 20.25 -5.45 -4.30
CA THR A 323 19.53 -4.23 -3.90
C THR A 323 20.42 -3.02 -4.12
N PHE A 324 19.87 -1.88 -4.52
CA PHE A 324 20.59 -0.61 -4.63
C PHE A 324 20.32 0.29 -3.42
N GLY A 325 21.36 0.94 -2.89
CA GLY A 325 21.20 1.87 -1.78
C GLY A 325 22.46 2.69 -1.48
N ILE A 326 22.37 3.51 -0.42
CA ILE A 326 23.42 4.40 0.06
C ILE A 326 23.83 4.00 1.47
N ASN A 327 25.11 3.69 1.68
CA ASN A 327 25.63 3.49 3.03
C ASN A 327 25.75 4.85 3.75
N ARG A 328 24.95 5.06 4.79
CA ARG A 328 24.90 6.33 5.54
C ARG A 328 26.21 6.70 6.22
N ARG A 329 27.05 5.72 6.58
CA ARG A 329 28.36 5.97 7.20
C ARG A 329 29.38 6.52 6.20
N THR A 330 29.34 6.05 4.96
CA THR A 330 30.37 6.40 3.95
C THR A 330 29.87 7.38 2.89
N GLY A 331 28.56 7.58 2.77
CA GLY A 331 27.93 8.36 1.71
C GLY A 331 28.02 7.73 0.32
N LYS A 332 28.59 6.52 0.19
CA LYS A 332 28.70 5.81 -1.08
C LYS A 332 27.38 5.16 -1.44
N ARG A 333 27.08 5.14 -2.74
CA ARG A 333 25.92 4.45 -3.34
C ARG A 333 26.38 3.28 -4.19
N GLY A 334 25.59 2.22 -4.25
CA GLY A 334 25.89 1.06 -5.08
C GLY A 334 24.95 -0.11 -4.85
N LEU A 335 25.15 -1.16 -5.65
CA LEU A 335 24.49 -2.44 -5.49
C LEU A 335 25.08 -3.23 -4.34
N PHE A 336 24.28 -4.06 -3.69
CA PHE A 336 24.76 -5.04 -2.73
C PHE A 336 23.90 -6.31 -2.74
N PRO A 337 24.44 -7.45 -2.30
CA PRO A 337 23.66 -8.67 -2.16
C PRO A 337 22.53 -8.49 -1.13
N SER A 338 21.27 -8.63 -1.54
CA SER A 338 20.10 -8.29 -0.74
C SER A 338 20.06 -9.02 0.60
N TYR A 339 20.54 -10.27 0.65
CA TYR A 339 20.53 -11.12 1.85
C TYR A 339 21.47 -10.63 2.98
N LYS A 340 22.34 -9.65 2.71
CA LYS A 340 23.32 -9.13 3.68
C LYS A 340 22.78 -7.98 4.55
N ALA A 341 21.55 -7.57 4.34
CA ALA A 341 20.89 -6.55 5.13
C ALA A 341 19.43 -6.95 5.40
N VAL A 342 18.86 -6.43 6.49
CA VAL A 342 17.48 -6.67 6.91
C VAL A 342 16.78 -5.34 7.17
N ASP A 343 15.44 -5.32 7.10
CA ASP A 343 14.66 -4.12 7.34
C ASP A 343 14.94 -3.52 8.73
N GLU A 344 15.26 -2.22 8.76
CA GLU A 344 15.33 -1.48 10.01
C GLU A 344 13.91 -1.04 10.40
N ILE A 345 13.35 -1.75 11.38
CA ILE A 345 12.05 -1.39 11.96
C ILE A 345 12.26 -0.37 13.07
N VAL A 346 11.68 0.81 12.89
CA VAL A 346 11.69 1.88 13.89
C VAL A 346 10.59 1.61 14.92
N GLU A 347 10.94 1.65 16.20
CA GLU A 347 10.00 1.50 17.31
C GLU A 347 9.79 2.85 17.98
N GLU A 348 8.53 3.29 18.08
CA GLU A 348 8.20 4.59 18.67
C GLU A 348 7.15 4.44 19.77
N ASN A 349 7.31 5.22 20.83
CA ASN A 349 6.31 5.27 21.89
C ASN A 349 5.12 6.13 21.43
N MET A 350 4.06 5.47 20.97
CA MET A 350 2.80 6.11 20.54
C MET A 350 1.75 6.11 21.66
N GLY A 351 2.16 5.72 22.88
CA GLY A 351 1.34 5.60 24.08
C GLY A 351 0.41 4.38 24.08
N ALA A 352 0.26 3.76 25.25
CA ALA A 352 -0.72 2.68 25.47
C ALA A 352 -2.10 3.30 25.75
N TYR A 353 -3.13 2.77 25.08
CA TYR A 353 -4.52 3.05 25.42
C TYR A 353 -5.00 1.96 26.40
N ASP A 354 -4.47 2.01 27.63
CA ASP A 354 -4.83 1.11 28.72
C ASP A 354 -6.19 1.45 29.36
#